data_AF-A0A4Q2Y627-F1
#
_entry.id   AF-A0A4Q2Y627-F1
#
_cell.length_a   1.000
_cell.length_b   1.000
_cell.length_c   1.000
_cell.angle_alpha   90.00
_cell.angle_beta   90.00
_cell.angle_gamma   90.00
#
_symmetry.space_group_name_H-M   'P 1'
#
loop_
_entity.id
_entity.type
_entity.pdbx_description
1 polymer ?
#
loop_
_entity_poly.entity_id
_entity_poly.type
_entity_poly.pdbx_seq_one_letter_code
_entity_poly.pdbx_strand_id
1 'polypeptide(L)'
;YEVSTVLEKPTPTEAEQKLVVPGQRAGYYLCFFGMHVLTPAVHKILHSLFAAGGPVNFRAALAALAVQERYLACELEGRRYDFGVKYGLLNAQLALCLDGQDRDEVLTNLVELLATNAR
;
A
#
# COMPACT_ATOMS: atom_id res chain seq x y z
N TYR A 1 -10.72 9.93 -4.81
CA TYR A 1 -9.92 11.18 -4.75
C TYR A 1 -9.28 11.45 -6.09
N GLU A 2 -9.16 12.72 -6.50
CA GLU A 2 -8.30 13.12 -7.63
C GLU A 2 -6.90 13.43 -7.10
N VAL A 3 -5.88 12.94 -7.79
CA VAL A 3 -4.50 12.95 -7.30
C VAL A 3 -3.68 13.96 -8.08
N SER A 4 -3.19 14.99 -7.39
CA SER A 4 -2.33 16.03 -7.97
C SER A 4 -0.85 15.83 -7.67
N THR A 5 -0.49 15.15 -6.57
CA THR A 5 0.91 14.96 -6.15
C THR A 5 1.06 13.69 -5.32
N VAL A 6 2.21 13.01 -5.50
CA VAL A 6 2.61 11.82 -4.76
C VAL A 6 4.08 11.93 -4.36
N LEU A 7 4.36 11.83 -3.06
CA LEU A 7 5.72 11.81 -2.53
C LEU A 7 6.09 10.40 -2.02
N GLU A 8 7.29 9.95 -2.35
CA GLU A 8 7.84 8.68 -1.84
C GLU A 8 8.45 8.93 -0.47
N LYS A 9 7.97 8.20 0.54
CA LYS A 9 8.51 8.21 1.90
C LYS A 9 8.77 9.63 2.45
N PRO A 10 7.79 10.55 2.35
CA PRO A 10 7.95 11.88 2.94
C PRO A 10 8.10 11.76 4.45
N THR A 11 8.81 12.71 5.06
CA THR A 11 8.71 12.89 6.51
C THR A 11 7.29 13.29 6.90
N PRO A 12 6.84 13.02 8.14
CA PRO A 12 5.52 13.48 8.60
C PRO A 12 5.31 14.98 8.38
N THR A 13 6.32 15.81 8.69
CA THR A 13 6.27 17.25 8.46
C THR A 13 6.09 17.61 6.99
N GLU A 14 6.79 16.93 6.07
CA GLU A 14 6.62 17.19 4.63
C GLU A 14 5.23 16.77 4.13
N ALA A 15 4.71 15.66 4.63
CA ALA A 15 3.37 15.20 4.27
C ALA A 15 2.29 16.19 4.75
N GLU A 16 2.41 16.70 5.97
CA GLU A 16 1.50 17.72 6.51
C GLU A 16 1.53 19.03 5.70
N GLN A 17 2.69 19.41 5.19
CA GLN A 17 2.85 20.64 4.42
C GLN A 17 2.42 20.52 2.96
N LYS A 18 2.66 19.35 2.33
CA LYS A 18 2.57 19.20 0.87
C LYS A 18 1.48 18.24 0.40
N LEU A 19 0.95 17.38 1.27
CA LEU A 19 0.00 16.31 0.93
C LEU A 19 -1.33 16.48 1.69
N VAL A 20 -1.84 17.71 1.74
CA VAL A 20 -3.10 18.02 2.43
C VAL A 20 -4.29 17.52 1.61
N VAL A 21 -5.13 16.71 2.24
CA VAL A 21 -6.41 16.24 1.67
C VAL A 21 -7.56 16.85 2.47
N PRO A 22 -8.48 17.60 1.83
CA PRO A 22 -9.63 18.19 2.52
C PRO A 22 -10.46 17.12 3.25
N GLY A 23 -10.79 17.38 4.52
CA GLY A 23 -11.57 16.46 5.36
C GLY A 23 -10.76 15.35 6.04
N GLN A 24 -9.45 15.21 5.74
CA GLN A 24 -8.59 14.26 6.42
C GLN A 24 -8.21 14.74 7.82
N ARG A 25 -8.25 13.84 8.80
CA ARG A 25 -7.78 14.11 10.17
C ARG A 25 -6.26 14.29 10.21
N ALA A 26 -5.78 15.23 11.02
CA ALA A 26 -4.34 15.43 11.26
C ALA A 26 -3.64 14.11 11.71
N GLY A 27 -2.45 13.85 11.17
CA GLY A 27 -1.69 12.64 11.42
C GLY A 27 -2.12 11.41 10.60
N TYR A 28 -3.13 11.54 9.72
CA TYR A 28 -3.53 10.49 8.79
C TYR A 28 -3.13 10.87 7.36
N TYR A 29 -2.59 9.90 6.62
CA TYR A 29 -2.09 10.10 5.27
C TYR A 29 -2.64 9.00 4.35
N LEU A 30 -3.04 9.39 3.13
CA LEU A 30 -3.43 8.43 2.10
C LEU A 30 -2.18 7.82 1.46
N CYS A 31 -2.05 6.50 1.53
CA CYS A 31 -0.90 5.76 1.04
C CYS A 31 -1.30 4.76 -0.04
N PHE A 32 -0.55 4.73 -1.14
CA PHE A 32 -0.72 3.67 -2.14
C PHE A 32 -0.17 2.33 -1.64
N PHE A 33 -0.83 1.25 -2.07
CA PHE A 33 -0.48 -0.11 -1.67
C PHE A 33 -0.18 -1.06 -2.83
N GLY A 34 0.20 -0.50 -3.99
CA GLY A 34 0.70 -1.27 -5.12
C GLY A 34 -0.37 -1.87 -6.02
N MET A 35 -1.64 -1.47 -5.85
CA MET A 35 -2.70 -1.79 -6.80
C MET A 35 -2.94 -0.60 -7.73
N HIS A 36 -2.86 -0.85 -9.03
CA HIS A 36 -3.02 0.17 -10.05
C HIS A 36 -3.89 -0.36 -11.19
N VAL A 37 -4.87 0.44 -11.61
CA VAL A 37 -5.62 0.24 -12.86
C VAL A 37 -5.18 1.35 -13.80
N LEU A 38 -4.52 0.99 -14.90
CA LEU A 38 -3.83 1.94 -15.77
C LEU A 38 -4.35 1.85 -17.19
N THR A 39 -4.41 3.00 -17.86
CA THR A 39 -4.70 3.04 -19.28
C THR A 39 -3.49 2.53 -20.09
N PRO A 40 -3.69 2.10 -21.35
CA PRO A 40 -2.57 1.67 -22.20
C PRO A 40 -1.49 2.74 -22.44
N ALA A 41 -1.77 4.01 -22.14
CA ALA A 41 -0.80 5.11 -22.30
C ALA A 41 0.47 4.90 -21.47
N VAL A 42 0.37 4.20 -20.32
CA VAL A 42 1.52 3.89 -19.46
C VAL A 42 2.63 3.13 -20.21
N HIS A 43 2.28 2.28 -21.18
CA HIS A 43 3.28 1.52 -21.94
C HIS A 43 4.19 2.43 -22.77
N LYS A 44 3.65 3.50 -23.36
CA LYS A 44 4.45 4.47 -24.13
C LYS A 44 5.43 5.19 -23.21
N ILE A 45 4.97 5.61 -22.04
CA ILE A 45 5.80 6.26 -21.02
C ILE A 45 6.92 5.33 -20.56
N LEU A 46 6.58 4.09 -20.20
CA LEU A 46 7.56 3.09 -19.78
C LEU A 46 8.59 2.83 -20.88
N HIS A 47 8.15 2.65 -22.13
CA HIS A 47 9.07 2.45 -23.26
C HIS A 47 10.08 3.61 -23.38
N SER A 48 9.63 4.86 -23.28
CA SER A 48 10.52 6.03 -23.29
C SER A 48 11.49 6.04 -22.10
N LEU A 49 11.03 5.67 -20.91
CA LEU A 49 11.88 5.59 -19.72
C LEU A 49 12.95 4.50 -19.86
N PHE A 50 12.61 3.33 -20.41
CA PHE A 50 13.58 2.26 -20.69
C PHE A 50 14.59 2.66 -21.76
N ALA A 51 14.15 3.35 -22.82
CA ALA A 51 15.02 3.82 -23.89
C ALA A 51 16.06 4.86 -23.43
N ALA A 52 15.78 5.59 -22.33
CA ALA A 52 16.71 6.56 -21.76
C ALA A 52 17.94 5.93 -21.09
N GLY A 53 17.99 4.60 -20.92
CA GLY A 53 19.19 3.87 -20.48
C GLY A 53 19.52 3.99 -18.98
N GLY A 54 18.61 4.53 -18.16
CA GLY A 54 18.74 4.64 -16.71
C GLY A 54 17.87 3.64 -15.94
N PRO A 55 18.00 3.58 -14.60
CA PRO A 55 17.11 2.78 -13.77
C PRO A 55 15.67 3.29 -13.90
N VAL A 56 14.78 2.43 -14.39
CA VAL A 56 13.36 2.76 -14.55
C VAL A 56 12.64 2.54 -13.24
N ASN A 57 12.02 3.60 -12.73
CA ASN A 57 11.15 3.54 -11.56
C ASN A 57 9.69 3.72 -11.99
N PHE A 58 8.84 2.79 -11.58
CA PHE A 58 7.41 2.85 -11.89
C PHE A 58 6.74 4.15 -11.39
N ARG A 59 7.21 4.72 -10.28
CA ARG A 59 6.76 6.03 -9.78
C ARG A 59 6.92 7.14 -10.81
N ALA A 60 8.03 7.14 -11.56
CA ALA A 60 8.25 8.15 -12.60
C ALA A 60 7.23 8.00 -13.73
N ALA A 61 6.88 6.76 -14.09
CA ALA A 61 5.84 6.49 -15.08
C ALA A 61 4.45 6.96 -14.60
N LEU A 62 4.11 6.68 -13.33
CA LEU A 62 2.84 7.12 -12.73
C LEU A 62 2.76 8.65 -12.64
N ALA A 63 3.85 9.33 -12.25
CA ALA A 63 3.91 10.78 -12.19
C ALA A 63 3.75 11.42 -13.58
N ALA A 64 4.40 10.86 -14.60
CA ALA A 64 4.24 11.30 -15.98
C ALA A 64 2.81 11.06 -16.50
N LEU A 65 2.19 9.93 -16.13
CA LEU A 65 0.82 9.61 -16.50
C LEU A 65 -0.17 10.61 -15.88
N ALA A 66 0.02 10.97 -14.61
CA ALA A 66 -0.84 11.94 -13.92
C ALA A 66 -0.79 13.37 -14.48
N VAL A 67 0.25 13.70 -15.26
CA VAL A 67 0.31 14.96 -16.01
C VAL A 67 -0.45 14.88 -17.33
N GLN A 68 -0.54 13.70 -17.95
CA GLN A 68 -1.16 13.50 -19.26
C GLN A 68 -2.66 13.23 -19.18
N GLU A 69 -3.12 12.59 -18.11
CA GLU A 69 -4.51 12.22 -17.93
C GLU A 69 -4.96 12.31 -16.48
N ARG A 70 -6.27 12.32 -16.27
CA ARG A 70 -6.88 12.40 -14.94
C ARG A 70 -6.49 11.17 -14.10
N TYR A 71 -5.73 11.40 -13.04
CA TYR A 71 -5.24 10.36 -12.14
C TYR A 71 -6.07 10.31 -10.86
N LEU A 72 -6.61 9.13 -10.55
CA LEU A 72 -7.54 8.92 -9.45
C LEU A 72 -6.97 7.94 -8.42
N ALA A 73 -7.33 8.17 -7.15
CA ALA A 73 -7.09 7.23 -6.06
C ALA A 73 -8.44 6.75 -5.49
N CYS A 74 -8.52 5.44 -5.28
CA CYS A 74 -9.61 4.78 -4.58
C CYS A 74 -9.16 4.43 -3.17
N GLU A 75 -9.93 4.85 -2.17
CA GLU A 75 -9.76 4.37 -0.80
C GLU A 75 -10.54 3.06 -0.67
N LEU A 76 -9.87 2.02 -0.16
CA LEU A 76 -10.47 0.72 0.05
C LEU A 76 -10.69 0.50 1.54
N GLU A 77 -11.87 -0.02 1.88
CA GLU A 77 -12.15 -0.52 3.21
C GLU A 77 -11.50 -1.90 3.37
N GLY A 78 -10.62 -2.02 4.36
CA GLY A 78 -9.97 -3.28 4.66
C GLY A 78 -8.64 -3.12 5.37
N ARG A 79 -7.93 -4.23 5.51
CA ARG A 79 -6.59 -4.27 6.10
C ARG A 79 -5.60 -4.79 5.07
N ARG A 80 -4.52 -4.05 4.89
CA ARG A 80 -3.37 -4.50 4.12
C ARG A 80 -2.40 -5.24 5.05
N TYR A 81 -1.99 -6.44 4.66
CA TYR A 81 -0.90 -7.15 5.29
C TYR A 81 0.34 -7.07 4.41
N ASP A 82 1.41 -6.47 4.91
CA ASP A 82 2.68 -6.37 4.21
C ASP A 82 3.54 -7.61 4.48
N PHE A 83 3.86 -8.39 3.45
CA PHE A 83 4.67 -9.61 3.61
C PHE A 83 6.17 -9.31 3.69
N GLY A 84 6.59 -8.09 3.33
CA GLY A 84 7.99 -7.67 3.34
C GLY A 84 8.57 -7.39 4.72
N VAL A 85 7.73 -7.36 5.77
CA VAL A 85 8.18 -7.15 7.16
C VAL A 85 8.41 -8.48 7.88
N LYS A 86 9.24 -8.47 8.94
CA LYS A 86 9.72 -9.68 9.65
C LYS A 86 8.63 -10.73 9.97
N TYR A 87 7.45 -10.29 10.40
CA TYR A 87 6.33 -11.17 10.76
C TYR A 87 5.11 -10.98 9.83
N GLY A 88 5.32 -10.41 8.65
CA GLY A 88 4.27 -10.05 7.71
C GLY A 88 3.43 -11.23 7.25
N LEU A 89 4.10 -12.28 6.78
CA LEU A 89 3.44 -13.51 6.33
C LEU A 89 2.67 -14.20 7.46
N LEU A 90 3.28 -14.34 8.64
CA LEU A 90 2.62 -14.93 9.81
C LEU A 90 1.35 -14.16 10.17
N ASN A 91 1.43 -12.83 10.26
CA ASN A 91 0.29 -11.99 10.58
C ASN A 91 -0.84 -12.11 9.54
N ALA A 92 -0.48 -12.19 8.25
CA ALA A 92 -1.45 -12.39 7.18
C ALA A 92 -2.14 -13.75 7.26
N GLN A 93 -1.38 -14.82 7.51
CA GLN A 93 -1.92 -16.17 7.68
C GLN A 93 -2.86 -16.23 8.88
N LEU A 94 -2.45 -15.66 10.01
CA LEU A 94 -3.32 -15.56 11.19
C LEU A 94 -4.60 -14.80 10.85
N ALA A 95 -4.52 -13.65 10.16
CA ALA A 95 -5.71 -12.90 9.78
C ALA A 95 -6.65 -13.69 8.88
N LEU A 96 -6.13 -14.41 7.89
CA LEU A 96 -6.93 -15.26 7.00
C LEU A 96 -7.59 -16.42 7.75
N CYS A 97 -6.84 -17.11 8.62
CA CYS A 97 -7.39 -18.20 9.42
C CYS A 97 -8.47 -17.72 10.39
N LEU A 98 -8.26 -16.56 11.03
CA LEU A 98 -9.21 -15.99 11.98
C LEU A 98 -10.49 -15.45 11.34
N ASP A 99 -10.45 -15.16 10.04
CA ASP A 99 -11.63 -14.79 9.24
C ASP A 99 -12.26 -15.99 8.51
N GLY A 100 -11.59 -17.14 8.52
CA GLY A 100 -11.97 -18.35 7.79
C GLY A 100 -12.64 -19.42 8.63
N GLN A 101 -12.86 -20.59 8.01
CA GLN A 101 -13.50 -21.75 8.63
C GLN A 101 -12.69 -22.38 9.77
N ASP A 102 -11.36 -22.26 9.74
CA ASP A 102 -10.44 -22.87 10.71
C ASP A 102 -10.22 -21.98 11.96
N ARG A 103 -10.99 -20.89 12.10
CA ARG A 103 -10.83 -19.88 13.15
C ARG A 103 -10.75 -20.48 14.55
N ASP A 104 -11.66 -21.39 14.88
CA ASP A 104 -11.78 -21.91 16.25
C ASP A 104 -10.62 -22.86 16.61
N GLU A 105 -10.14 -23.66 15.65
CA GLU A 105 -8.95 -24.50 15.82
C GLU A 105 -7.70 -23.63 16.04
N VAL A 106 -7.52 -22.60 15.20
CA VAL A 106 -6.37 -21.69 15.33
C VAL A 106 -6.39 -20.93 16.65
N LEU A 107 -7.55 -20.43 17.09
CA LEU A 107 -7.66 -19.76 18.38
C LEU A 107 -7.35 -20.69 19.55
N THR A 108 -7.84 -21.93 19.50
CA THR A 108 -7.57 -22.94 20.53
C THR A 108 -6.07 -23.19 20.64
N ASN A 109 -5.41 -23.48 19.51
CA ASN A 109 -3.97 -23.71 19.46
C ASN A 109 -3.16 -22.50 19.96
N LEU A 110 -3.55 -21.27 19.61
CA LEU A 110 -2.90 -20.06 20.11
C LEU A 110 -3.02 -19.91 21.63
N VAL A 111 -4.21 -20.16 22.20
CA VAL A 111 -4.43 -20.09 23.65
C VAL A 111 -3.62 -21.17 24.37
N GLU A 112 -3.57 -22.40 23.86
CA GLU A 112 -2.77 -23.48 24.43
C GLU A 112 -1.27 -23.15 24.42
N LEU A 113 -0.75 -22.61 23.31
CA LEU A 113 0.63 -22.17 23.20
C LEU A 113 0.97 -21.05 24.20
N LEU A 114 0.04 -20.12 24.45
CA LEU A 114 0.22 -19.08 25.46
C LEU A 114 0.19 -19.64 26.88
N ALA A 115 -0.70 -20.60 27.16
CA ALA A 115 -0.83 -21.21 28.47
C ALA A 115 0.36 -22.12 28.84
N THR A 116 0.98 -22.77 27.86
CA THR A 116 2.13 -23.65 28.06
C THR A 116 3.46 -22.89 28.18
N ASN A 117 3.57 -21.71 27.58
CA ASN A 117 4.76 -20.86 27.63
C ASN A 117 4.77 -19.82 28.76
N ALA A 118 3.83 -19.88 29.70
CA ALA A 118 3.94 -19.18 30.98
C ALA A 118 4.92 -19.94 31.91
N ARG A 119 6.21 -19.94 31.56
CA ARG A 119 7.32 -20.31 32.44
C ARG A 119 8.42 -19.27 32.37
#